data_AF-G5AMD7-F1
#
_entry.id   AF-G5AMD7-F1
#
_cell.length_a   1.000
_cell.length_b   1.000
_cell.length_c   1.000
_cell.angle_alpha   90.00
_cell.angle_beta   90.00
_cell.angle_gamma   90.00
#
_symmetry.space_group_name_H-M   'P 1'
#
loop_
_entity.id
_entity.type
_entity.pdbx_description
1 polymer ?
#
loop_
_entity_poly.entity_id
_entity_poly.type
_entity_poly.pdbx_seq_one_letter_code
_entity_poly.pdbx_strand_id
1 'polypeptide(L)'
;MSAVVLENRGLDRKFSDFGQETRYIEDNSSQNSAISLIFSLKEEVGALAKVLRLFEENDINLTHIESRPSRLNKDEYEFFTHLDERSVPALSSIIQILRHDIGATVHELSRDKKKDTGLSRCGILNLLTFWPRGAMQYGGSHQLRTLEEADGAPSACVTSVSPVEGEQDVTALWTEKPVPGPIRCRVVRLCAPFEAVMRGVLAKGTGGDPSALGGLRDKASPASEEPLGARAPGPGPTPRRASAGPSVHPPGSSSTPKYRGCPKGLGFEGCCLPPFQNDVPWFPRTIQELDRFANQILSYGAELDADHPGFKDPVYRARRKYFADIAYNYCHGQPIPQVEYTEEEKETWGMVFRTLKSLYKTHACHEHNHIFPLLEKYCSFREDNIPQLEDVSQFLQTCTGFRLRPVAGLLSSRDFLGGLAFRVFHCTQYIRHRSKPMYTPEPDICHELLGHVPLFSDRSFAQFSQEIGLASLGAPDEYIEKLATIYWFTVEFGLCKQGDSIKAYGAGLLSSFGELQYCLSDKPKLLPLELEKMAVQPYTITEFQPLYYVAESFSDAKEKVRNFAATIPRPFSVHYDPYTQRIEVLDNTQQLKILADSINRSNGYHSACSLIT
;
A
#
# COMPACT_ATOMS: atom_id res chain seq x y z
N MET A 1 35.22 -20.59 36.09
CA MET A 1 34.70 -20.88 37.45
C MET A 1 33.30 -20.29 37.54
N SER A 2 32.41 -20.97 38.28
CA SER A 2 30.97 -20.75 38.49
C SER A 2 30.28 -19.56 37.80
N ALA A 3 29.35 -19.88 36.89
CA ALA A 3 28.22 -19.00 36.58
C ALA A 3 27.14 -19.14 37.67
N VAL A 4 26.47 -18.04 38.01
CA VAL A 4 25.24 -18.05 38.82
C VAL A 4 24.08 -17.75 37.88
N VAL A 5 23.16 -18.71 37.76
CA VAL A 5 21.94 -18.56 36.98
C VAL A 5 20.86 -17.96 37.89
N LEU A 6 20.22 -16.89 37.44
CA LEU A 6 18.95 -16.42 38.00
C LEU A 6 17.85 -16.70 36.99
N GLU A 7 17.03 -17.71 37.27
CA GLU A 7 15.80 -17.98 36.52
C GLU A 7 14.79 -16.87 36.77
N ASN A 8 14.21 -16.32 35.70
CA ASN A 8 12.94 -15.61 35.77
C ASN A 8 11.92 -16.35 34.88
N ARG A 9 10.82 -16.79 35.51
CA ARG A 9 9.76 -17.56 34.86
C ARG A 9 8.75 -16.62 34.20
N GLY A 10 8.25 -16.99 33.02
CA GLY A 10 6.96 -16.54 32.54
C GLY A 10 6.93 -15.90 31.15
N LEU A 11 6.99 -16.73 30.10
CA LEU A 11 6.11 -16.69 28.91
C LEU A 11 6.57 -17.75 27.90
N ASP A 12 5.91 -18.90 27.88
CA ASP A 12 6.15 -19.97 26.90
C ASP A 12 5.70 -19.54 25.49
N ARG A 13 6.56 -18.85 24.76
CA ARG A 13 6.53 -18.87 23.29
C ARG A 13 7.41 -20.02 22.82
N LYS A 14 6.82 -20.95 22.05
CA LYS A 14 7.53 -22.11 21.50
C LYS A 14 8.69 -21.64 20.61
N PHE A 15 9.91 -21.90 21.05
CA PHE A 15 11.11 -21.81 20.23
C PHE A 15 11.12 -22.98 19.23
N SER A 16 10.49 -22.79 18.06
CA SER A 16 10.55 -23.75 16.95
C SER A 16 10.16 -23.12 15.61
N ASP A 17 10.98 -22.18 15.12
CA ASP A 17 11.35 -22.11 13.70
C ASP A 17 12.50 -21.10 13.51
N PHE A 18 13.69 -21.58 13.12
CA PHE A 18 14.75 -20.75 12.56
C PHE A 18 14.55 -20.69 11.04
N GLY A 19 13.54 -19.93 10.61
CA GLY A 19 13.39 -19.53 9.22
C GLY A 19 14.47 -18.52 8.83
N GLN A 20 14.84 -18.45 7.54
CA GLN A 20 15.66 -17.36 7.04
C GLN A 20 14.85 -16.05 7.13
N GLU A 21 15.44 -15.00 7.71
CA GLU A 21 14.80 -13.68 7.80
C GLU A 21 14.59 -13.09 6.39
N THR A 22 13.32 -12.94 6.00
CA THR A 22 12.93 -12.23 4.77
C THR A 22 12.60 -10.78 5.08
N ARG A 23 12.57 -9.91 4.05
CA ARG A 23 12.07 -8.52 4.17
C ARG A 23 10.54 -8.42 4.08
N TYR A 24 9.81 -9.55 4.08
CA TYR A 24 8.36 -9.52 4.20
C TYR A 24 8.00 -9.14 5.65
N ILE A 25 7.26 -8.05 5.78
CA ILE A 25 6.79 -7.53 7.06
C ILE A 25 5.27 -7.60 7.03
N GLU A 26 4.74 -8.58 7.75
CA GLU A 26 3.31 -8.77 7.95
C GLU A 26 2.68 -7.51 8.59
N ASP A 27 1.48 -7.11 8.16
CA ASP A 27 0.85 -5.92 8.73
C ASP A 27 0.23 -6.18 10.11
N ASN A 28 -0.03 -5.11 10.86
CA ASN A 28 -0.53 -5.22 12.23
C ASN A 28 -1.97 -4.70 12.32
N SER A 29 -2.90 -5.55 12.73
CA SER A 29 -4.33 -5.23 12.85
C SER A 29 -4.69 -4.45 14.12
N SER A 30 -3.76 -4.27 15.07
CA SER A 30 -4.10 -4.01 16.47
C SER A 30 -4.29 -2.56 16.93
N GLN A 31 -4.14 -1.54 16.06
CA GLN A 31 -4.21 -0.12 16.49
C GLN A 31 -5.19 0.78 15.72
N ASN A 32 -5.77 0.33 14.60
CA ASN A 32 -6.88 0.99 13.89
C ASN A 32 -7.35 0.03 12.79
N SER A 33 -8.35 -0.83 13.03
CA SER A 33 -8.92 -1.61 11.92
C SER A 33 -9.67 -0.67 10.96
N ALA A 34 -9.23 -0.66 9.70
CA ALA A 34 -9.82 0.16 8.67
C ALA A 34 -10.89 -0.65 7.93
N ILE A 35 -12.15 -0.33 8.18
CA ILE A 35 -13.29 -0.89 7.43
C ILE A 35 -13.76 0.18 6.46
N SER A 36 -13.84 -0.19 5.18
CA SER A 36 -14.37 0.69 4.14
C SER A 36 -15.41 -0.06 3.32
N LEU A 37 -16.62 0.50 3.21
CA LEU A 37 -17.62 0.05 2.26
C LEU A 37 -17.58 0.95 1.02
N ILE A 38 -17.59 0.30 -0.13
CA ILE A 38 -17.74 0.96 -1.43
C ILE A 38 -19.05 0.48 -2.01
N PHE A 39 -19.94 1.38 -2.38
CA PHE A 39 -21.17 1.00 -3.08
C PHE A 39 -21.61 2.02 -4.11
N SER A 40 -22.16 1.54 -5.22
CA SER A 40 -22.74 2.38 -6.27
C SER A 40 -24.27 2.39 -6.15
N LEU A 41 -24.87 3.59 -6.17
CA LEU A 41 -26.31 3.77 -6.25
C LEU A 41 -26.66 4.50 -7.54
N LYS A 42 -27.76 4.10 -8.17
CA LYS A 42 -28.38 4.88 -9.24
C LYS A 42 -28.94 6.20 -8.72
N GLU A 43 -28.85 7.26 -9.52
CA GLU A 43 -29.37 8.58 -9.19
C GLU A 43 -30.91 8.58 -9.16
N GLU A 44 -31.46 8.44 -7.95
CA GLU A 44 -32.91 8.50 -7.71
C GLU A 44 -33.21 9.29 -6.42
N VAL A 45 -34.33 10.01 -6.40
CA VAL A 45 -34.73 10.86 -5.28
C VAL A 45 -34.85 10.05 -4.00
N GLY A 46 -33.99 10.36 -3.01
CA GLY A 46 -33.95 9.68 -1.72
C GLY A 46 -33.17 8.36 -1.69
N ALA A 47 -32.48 7.95 -2.76
CA ALA A 47 -31.67 6.72 -2.77
C ALA A 47 -30.63 6.70 -1.64
N LEU A 48 -29.84 7.78 -1.51
CA LEU A 48 -28.89 7.93 -0.40
C LEU A 48 -29.60 7.96 0.97
N ALA A 49 -30.75 8.63 1.08
CA ALA A 49 -31.48 8.72 2.35
C ALA A 49 -31.98 7.35 2.84
N LYS A 50 -32.34 6.43 1.93
CA LYS A 50 -32.64 5.03 2.27
C LYS A 50 -31.42 4.33 2.87
N VAL A 51 -30.24 4.49 2.25
CA VAL A 51 -28.98 3.89 2.71
C VAL A 51 -28.51 4.48 4.05
N LEU A 52 -28.60 5.79 4.25
CA LEU A 52 -28.21 6.41 5.52
C LEU A 52 -29.12 6.00 6.67
N ARG A 53 -30.43 5.84 6.43
CA ARG A 53 -31.37 5.27 7.41
C ARG A 53 -31.04 3.82 7.75
N LEU A 54 -30.67 3.00 6.75
CA LEU A 54 -30.23 1.63 7.01
C LEU A 54 -29.03 1.59 7.97
N PHE A 55 -28.05 2.48 7.80
CA PHE A 55 -26.92 2.59 8.74
C PHE A 55 -27.38 3.07 10.14
N GLU A 56 -28.24 4.10 10.21
CA GLU A 56 -28.80 4.64 11.47
C GLU A 56 -29.62 3.59 12.25
N GLU A 57 -30.47 2.82 11.56
CA GLU A 57 -31.34 1.77 12.14
C GLU A 57 -30.55 0.58 12.71
N ASN A 58 -29.29 0.40 12.30
CA ASN A 58 -28.41 -0.69 12.76
C ASN A 58 -27.27 -0.19 13.68
N ASP A 59 -27.35 1.05 14.20
CA ASP A 59 -26.33 1.68 15.06
C ASP A 59 -24.92 1.71 14.42
N ILE A 60 -24.84 1.78 13.08
CA ILE A 60 -23.57 1.89 12.36
C ILE A 60 -23.16 3.36 12.25
N ASN A 61 -22.00 3.67 12.80
CA ASN A 61 -21.40 4.99 12.78
C ASN A 61 -20.43 5.14 11.60
N LEU A 62 -20.70 6.15 10.75
CA LEU A 62 -19.91 6.45 9.56
C LEU A 62 -18.92 7.59 9.87
N THR A 63 -17.65 7.23 10.06
CA THR A 63 -16.56 8.18 10.34
C THR A 63 -16.19 9.03 9.12
N HIS A 64 -16.51 8.55 7.92
CA HIS A 64 -16.37 9.27 6.67
C HIS A 64 -17.47 8.86 5.69
N ILE A 65 -17.99 9.82 4.91
CA ILE A 65 -18.89 9.60 3.79
C ILE A 65 -18.48 10.54 2.66
N GLU A 66 -18.07 9.98 1.54
CA GLU A 66 -17.83 10.72 0.31
C GLU A 66 -18.72 10.15 -0.81
N SER A 67 -19.42 11.03 -1.52
CA SER A 67 -20.18 10.66 -2.72
C SER A 67 -19.62 11.37 -3.95
N ARG A 68 -19.51 10.65 -5.06
CA ARG A 68 -19.03 11.18 -6.34
C ARG A 68 -19.87 10.63 -7.49
N PRO A 69 -20.16 11.43 -8.54
CA PRO A 69 -20.71 10.88 -9.78
C PRO A 69 -19.76 9.79 -10.30
N SER A 70 -20.27 8.62 -10.68
CA SER A 70 -19.42 7.61 -11.28
C SER A 70 -18.88 8.12 -12.61
N ARG A 71 -17.57 7.95 -12.84
CA ARG A 71 -16.94 8.34 -14.11
C ARG A 71 -17.34 7.43 -15.27
N LEU A 72 -17.94 6.30 -14.95
CA LEU A 72 -18.18 5.18 -15.85
C LEU A 72 -19.69 5.08 -16.14
N ASN A 73 -20.53 5.18 -15.10
CA ASN A 73 -21.99 5.21 -15.23
C ASN A 73 -22.53 6.61 -14.88
N LYS A 74 -22.95 7.38 -15.89
CA LYS A 74 -23.38 8.79 -15.71
C LYS A 74 -24.59 8.98 -14.80
N ASP A 75 -25.42 7.93 -14.68
CA ASP A 75 -26.66 7.94 -13.91
C ASP A 75 -26.47 7.28 -12.52
N GLU A 76 -25.22 7.16 -12.05
CA GLU A 76 -24.85 6.55 -10.76
C GLU A 76 -23.93 7.45 -9.94
N TYR A 77 -24.03 7.32 -8.63
CA TYR A 77 -23.11 7.86 -7.64
C TYR A 77 -22.39 6.73 -6.92
N GLU A 78 -21.06 6.81 -6.89
CA GLU A 78 -20.21 5.97 -6.06
C GLU A 78 -20.11 6.60 -4.67
N PHE A 79 -20.26 5.76 -3.64
CA PHE A 79 -20.14 6.12 -2.24
C PHE A 79 -18.94 5.39 -1.63
N PHE A 80 -18.09 6.17 -0.96
CA PHE A 80 -16.94 5.69 -0.21
C PHE A 80 -17.21 6.02 1.26
N THR A 81 -17.37 4.99 2.09
CA THR A 81 -17.64 5.17 3.52
C THR A 81 -16.60 4.48 4.37
N HIS A 82 -16.19 5.14 5.45
CA HIS A 82 -15.35 4.55 6.49
C HIS A 82 -16.20 4.28 7.73
N LEU A 83 -16.06 3.08 8.29
CA LEU A 83 -16.82 2.61 9.43
C LEU A 83 -15.89 2.44 10.62
N ASP A 84 -16.44 2.53 11.84
CA ASP A 84 -15.69 2.17 13.04
C ASP A 84 -15.77 0.66 13.34
N GLU A 85 -14.89 0.19 14.23
CA GLU A 85 -14.81 -1.23 14.58
C GLU A 85 -16.09 -1.77 15.26
N ARG A 86 -16.87 -0.87 15.87
CA ARG A 86 -18.13 -1.22 16.55
C ARG A 86 -19.20 -1.65 15.54
N SER A 87 -19.06 -1.20 14.29
CA SER A 87 -19.96 -1.51 13.19
C SER A 87 -19.79 -2.93 12.63
N VAL A 88 -18.70 -3.66 12.95
CA VAL A 88 -18.41 -5.03 12.45
C VAL A 88 -19.58 -6.02 12.62
N PRO A 89 -20.26 -6.13 13.79
CA PRO A 89 -21.28 -7.17 13.99
C PRO A 89 -22.52 -6.99 13.11
N ALA A 90 -22.85 -5.75 12.72
CA ALA A 90 -23.98 -5.42 11.86
C ALA A 90 -23.61 -5.38 10.35
N LEU A 91 -22.32 -5.38 10.04
CA LEU A 91 -21.80 -5.13 8.68
C LEU A 91 -22.32 -6.14 7.65
N SER A 92 -22.28 -7.44 7.97
CA SER A 92 -22.75 -8.51 7.09
C SER A 92 -24.23 -8.36 6.71
N SER A 93 -25.07 -7.98 7.67
CA SER A 93 -26.50 -7.73 7.45
C SER A 93 -26.73 -6.55 6.52
N ILE A 94 -25.98 -5.46 6.70
CA ILE A 94 -26.10 -4.26 5.86
C ILE A 94 -25.58 -4.52 4.45
N ILE A 95 -24.47 -5.24 4.27
CA ILE A 95 -23.98 -5.65 2.95
C ILE A 95 -25.05 -6.51 2.24
N GLN A 96 -25.72 -7.41 2.96
CA GLN A 96 -26.79 -8.22 2.39
C GLN A 96 -27.98 -7.36 1.93
N ILE A 97 -28.44 -6.42 2.75
CA ILE A 97 -29.55 -5.50 2.41
C ILE A 97 -29.18 -4.58 1.24
N LEU A 98 -27.97 -4.00 1.24
CA LEU A 98 -27.47 -3.17 0.14
C LEU A 98 -27.44 -3.94 -1.19
N ARG A 99 -26.97 -5.19 -1.18
CA ARG A 99 -26.88 -6.04 -2.38
C ARG A 99 -28.24 -6.55 -2.86
N HIS A 100 -29.13 -6.98 -1.95
CA HIS A 100 -30.39 -7.64 -2.31
C HIS A 100 -31.60 -6.70 -2.40
N ASP A 101 -31.79 -5.83 -1.42
CA ASP A 101 -33.01 -5.02 -1.30
C ASP A 101 -32.87 -3.67 -2.03
N ILE A 102 -31.64 -3.15 -2.11
CA ILE A 102 -31.30 -1.88 -2.76
C ILE A 102 -30.69 -2.12 -4.16
N GLY A 103 -30.17 -3.32 -4.42
CA GLY A 103 -29.58 -3.68 -5.72
C GLY A 103 -28.24 -3.00 -6.01
N ALA A 104 -27.53 -2.54 -4.98
CA ALA A 104 -26.23 -1.90 -5.11
C ALA A 104 -25.11 -2.94 -5.32
N THR A 105 -24.13 -2.63 -6.17
CA THR A 105 -22.83 -3.30 -6.12
C THR A 105 -22.11 -2.84 -4.86
N VAL A 106 -21.63 -3.78 -4.04
CA VAL A 106 -20.98 -3.48 -2.74
C VAL A 106 -19.69 -4.26 -2.59
N HIS A 107 -18.60 -3.56 -2.29
CA HIS A 107 -17.30 -4.14 -1.89
C HIS A 107 -17.02 -3.83 -0.42
N GLU A 108 -16.66 -4.86 0.35
CA GLU A 108 -16.15 -4.73 1.72
C GLU A 108 -14.61 -4.79 1.68
N LEU A 109 -13.97 -3.74 2.19
CA LEU A 109 -12.53 -3.70 2.43
C LEU A 109 -12.28 -3.70 3.93
N SER A 110 -11.51 -4.66 4.45
CA SER A 110 -11.25 -4.83 5.89
C SER A 110 -9.80 -5.17 6.19
N ARG A 111 -9.37 -4.96 7.44
CA ARG A 111 -8.03 -5.31 7.96
C ARG A 111 -8.08 -6.36 9.09
N ASP A 112 -9.19 -7.11 9.21
CA ASP A 112 -9.35 -8.17 10.21
C ASP A 112 -8.87 -9.54 9.71
N LYS A 113 -7.66 -9.90 10.11
CA LYS A 113 -6.98 -11.18 9.81
C LYS A 113 -7.78 -12.43 10.18
N LYS A 114 -8.76 -12.35 11.08
CA LYS A 114 -9.63 -13.50 11.39
C LYS A 114 -10.45 -13.95 10.18
N LYS A 115 -10.67 -13.04 9.21
CA LYS A 115 -11.31 -13.36 7.95
C LYS A 115 -10.30 -13.85 6.89
N ASP A 116 -9.10 -13.28 6.86
CA ASP A 116 -8.05 -13.66 5.91
C ASP A 116 -7.53 -15.11 6.11
N THR A 117 -7.49 -15.61 7.36
CA THR A 117 -7.03 -16.98 7.65
C THR A 117 -8.09 -18.04 7.34
N GLY A 118 -8.40 -18.24 6.06
CA GLY A 118 -9.33 -19.22 5.52
C GLY A 118 -8.93 -20.70 5.66
N LEU A 119 -8.10 -21.09 6.64
CA LEU A 119 -7.87 -22.50 6.96
C LEU A 119 -8.91 -22.99 7.97
N SER A 120 -10.09 -23.35 7.46
CA SER A 120 -11.13 -24.00 8.26
C SER A 120 -10.60 -25.31 8.85
N ARG A 121 -10.51 -25.38 10.18
CA ARG A 121 -10.23 -26.62 10.95
C ARG A 121 -11.42 -27.58 10.86
N CYS A 122 -11.68 -28.11 9.68
CA CYS A 122 -12.78 -29.04 9.45
C CYS A 122 -12.35 -30.49 9.74
N GLY A 123 -12.52 -30.90 11.00
CA GLY A 123 -12.82 -32.29 11.36
C GLY A 123 -11.74 -33.36 11.13
N ILE A 124 -10.68 -33.37 11.96
CA ILE A 124 -10.11 -34.66 12.39
C ILE A 124 -11.06 -35.21 13.46
N LEU A 125 -12.07 -35.97 13.04
CA LEU A 125 -12.91 -36.76 13.93
C LEU A 125 -13.07 -38.18 13.38
N ASN A 126 -12.41 -39.13 14.06
CA ASN A 126 -12.66 -40.57 14.07
C ASN A 126 -13.23 -41.24 12.80
N LEU A 127 -12.33 -41.79 11.98
CA LEU A 127 -12.61 -42.98 11.15
C LEU A 127 -11.68 -44.15 11.54
N LEU A 128 -11.75 -44.53 12.80
CA LEU A 128 -11.38 -45.88 13.23
C LEU A 128 -12.56 -46.82 12.93
N THR A 129 -12.43 -47.66 11.89
CA THR A 129 -12.80 -49.09 11.82
C THR A 129 -13.06 -49.59 10.38
N PHE A 130 -12.82 -50.90 10.15
CA PHE A 130 -13.24 -51.75 9.02
C PHE A 130 -12.65 -51.56 7.59
N TRP A 131 -11.56 -52.28 7.27
CA TRP A 131 -11.53 -53.57 6.51
C TRP A 131 -10.11 -54.23 6.75
N PRO A 132 -9.67 -55.38 6.19
CA PRO A 132 -9.23 -56.50 7.03
C PRO A 132 -7.84 -57.06 6.68
N ARG A 133 -7.50 -58.16 7.37
CA ARG A 133 -6.27 -58.96 7.31
C ARG A 133 -5.82 -59.33 5.87
N GLY A 134 -4.55 -59.10 5.58
CA GLY A 134 -3.79 -59.68 4.45
C GLY A 134 -2.29 -59.57 4.75
N ALA A 135 -1.53 -60.66 4.63
CA ALA A 135 -0.17 -60.77 5.16
C ALA A 135 0.93 -60.50 4.12
N MET A 136 2.08 -59.95 4.56
CA MET A 136 3.41 -60.54 4.31
C MET A 136 4.52 -59.92 5.20
N GLN A 137 5.70 -60.57 5.21
CA GLN A 137 6.74 -60.47 6.24
C GLN A 137 7.96 -59.59 5.85
N TYR A 138 8.95 -59.55 6.77
CA TYR A 138 10.32 -59.01 6.71
C TYR A 138 10.46 -57.49 7.00
N GLY A 139 11.40 -57.04 7.84
CA GLY A 139 12.31 -57.76 8.75
C GLY A 139 13.42 -56.87 9.33
N GLY A 140 13.87 -57.15 10.57
CA GLY A 140 15.01 -56.50 11.25
C GLY A 140 14.63 -55.23 12.04
N SER A 141 14.63 -55.13 13.39
CA SER A 141 15.41 -55.69 14.52
C SER A 141 16.61 -54.84 14.98
N HIS A 142 16.40 -53.99 15.99
CA HIS A 142 17.24 -53.76 17.19
C HIS A 142 16.40 -52.85 18.14
N GLN A 143 15.87 -53.27 19.31
CA GLN A 143 16.51 -53.60 20.60
C GLN A 143 17.41 -52.45 21.15
N LEU A 144 17.29 -51.97 22.40
CA LEU A 144 16.69 -52.53 23.64
C LEU A 144 16.01 -51.49 24.57
N ARG A 145 15.02 -51.99 25.35
CA ARG A 145 14.67 -51.77 26.79
C ARG A 145 14.72 -50.35 27.41
N THR A 146 13.69 -49.79 28.07
CA THR A 146 12.72 -50.25 29.11
C THR A 146 13.29 -50.51 30.51
N LEU A 147 12.87 -49.69 31.47
CA LEU A 147 12.54 -49.90 32.90
C LEU A 147 11.64 -48.68 33.26
N GLU A 148 10.37 -48.78 33.66
CA GLU A 148 9.82 -49.26 34.95
C GLU A 148 10.31 -48.44 36.18
N GLU A 149 9.53 -48.06 37.19
CA GLU A 149 8.06 -47.88 37.38
C GLU A 149 7.83 -47.22 38.78
N ALA A 150 6.57 -47.11 39.24
CA ALA A 150 6.12 -46.98 40.65
C ALA A 150 6.25 -45.65 41.45
N ASP A 151 5.13 -44.90 41.44
CA ASP A 151 4.27 -44.49 42.59
C ASP A 151 4.84 -44.07 43.98
N GLY A 152 4.25 -42.98 44.53
CA GLY A 152 4.25 -42.69 45.98
C GLY A 152 3.90 -41.25 46.40
N ALA A 153 2.63 -40.97 46.71
CA ALA A 153 2.19 -39.75 47.46
C ALA A 153 2.43 -39.93 48.99
N PRO A 154 2.11 -38.99 49.92
CA PRO A 154 1.44 -37.68 49.80
C PRO A 154 2.04 -36.54 50.69
N SER A 155 1.42 -35.34 50.73
CA SER A 155 1.08 -34.58 51.97
C SER A 155 0.59 -33.15 51.65
N ALA A 156 0.01 -32.46 52.63
CA ALA A 156 -0.76 -31.21 52.46
C ALA A 156 -0.37 -30.12 53.48
N CYS A 157 -1.01 -28.93 53.35
CA CYS A 157 -0.93 -27.74 54.22
C CYS A 157 0.39 -26.94 54.11
N VAL A 158 0.48 -25.63 54.43
CA VAL A 158 -0.36 -24.76 55.30
C VAL A 158 -0.63 -23.39 54.64
N THR A 159 -1.67 -22.70 55.12
CA THR A 159 -2.24 -21.40 54.68
C THR A 159 -1.66 -20.15 55.37
N SER A 160 -2.04 -18.98 54.82
CA SER A 160 -2.17 -17.64 55.46
C SER A 160 -0.94 -16.76 55.68
N VAL A 161 -1.09 -15.45 55.42
CA VAL A 161 -1.04 -14.30 56.37
C VAL A 161 -1.65 -13.05 55.65
N SER A 162 -2.22 -12.11 56.42
CA SER A 162 -3.00 -10.92 55.98
C SER A 162 -2.26 -9.58 56.30
N PRO A 163 -2.79 -8.36 55.96
CA PRO A 163 -2.00 -7.11 55.81
C PRO A 163 -2.04 -6.13 57.01
N VAL A 164 -1.33 -4.99 56.92
CA VAL A 164 -1.42 -3.80 57.80
C VAL A 164 -1.19 -2.48 57.00
N GLU A 165 -1.74 -1.37 57.52
CA GLU A 165 -1.88 0.00 56.96
C GLU A 165 -0.75 1.00 57.37
N GLY A 166 -0.80 2.28 56.93
CA GLY A 166 0.01 3.38 57.52
C GLY A 166 0.09 4.72 56.73
N GLU A 167 -0.50 5.80 57.25
CA GLU A 167 -0.98 7.06 56.62
C GLU A 167 -0.06 8.33 56.76
N GLN A 168 -0.50 9.49 56.18
CA GLN A 168 -0.10 10.94 56.37
C GLN A 168 1.04 11.52 55.48
N ASP A 169 0.99 12.62 54.69
CA ASP A 169 0.23 13.92 54.57
C ASP A 169 0.78 15.09 55.46
N VAL A 170 0.88 16.40 55.12
CA VAL A 170 0.26 17.31 54.11
C VAL A 170 1.18 18.50 53.70
N THR A 171 1.11 19.09 52.48
CA THR A 171 0.98 20.58 52.23
C THR A 171 0.96 21.03 50.74
N ALA A 172 0.30 22.16 50.46
CA ALA A 172 0.06 22.71 49.11
C ALA A 172 0.68 24.11 48.87
N LEU A 173 0.88 24.48 47.60
CA LEU A 173 1.19 25.86 47.17
C LEU A 173 0.47 26.18 45.84
N TRP A 174 -0.27 27.29 45.83
CA TRP A 174 -1.00 27.81 44.66
C TRP A 174 -0.18 28.88 43.93
N THR A 175 -0.20 28.85 42.59
CA THR A 175 0.09 30.02 41.74
C THR A 175 -0.80 30.00 40.49
N GLU A 176 -1.37 31.17 40.15
CA GLU A 176 -2.36 31.33 39.07
C GLU A 176 -1.78 31.82 37.73
N LYS A 177 -2.62 31.70 36.68
CA LYS A 177 -2.62 32.43 35.37
C LYS A 177 -1.85 31.80 34.19
N PRO A 178 -2.27 32.06 32.93
CA PRO A 178 -3.65 32.29 32.44
C PRO A 178 -4.02 31.47 31.18
N VAL A 179 -5.32 31.43 30.87
CA VAL A 179 -5.90 30.75 29.70
C VAL A 179 -5.69 31.55 28.40
N PRO A 180 -5.28 30.92 27.26
CA PRO A 180 -5.39 31.53 25.94
C PRO A 180 -6.82 31.37 25.37
N GLY A 181 -7.41 32.47 24.91
CA GLY A 181 -8.77 32.50 24.35
C GLY A 181 -8.91 31.90 22.94
N PRO A 182 -10.14 31.75 22.43
CA PRO A 182 -10.42 31.02 21.20
C PRO A 182 -9.88 31.71 19.94
N ILE A 183 -9.23 30.92 19.09
CA ILE A 183 -8.74 31.35 17.77
C ILE A 183 -9.95 31.64 16.85
N ARG A 184 -10.00 32.85 16.30
CA ARG A 184 -11.03 33.26 15.32
C ARG A 184 -10.74 32.65 13.95
N CYS A 185 -11.52 31.64 13.55
CA CYS A 185 -11.57 31.22 12.15
C CYS A 185 -12.11 32.36 11.27
N ARG A 186 -11.30 32.82 10.31
CA ARG A 186 -11.77 33.70 9.23
C ARG A 186 -12.55 32.86 8.21
N VAL A 187 -13.88 32.92 8.25
CA VAL A 187 -14.72 32.42 7.16
C VAL A 187 -14.58 33.35 5.96
N VAL A 188 -13.92 32.89 4.90
CA VAL A 188 -13.97 33.56 3.60
C VAL A 188 -15.34 33.29 2.98
N ARG A 189 -16.09 34.36 2.75
CA ARG A 189 -17.47 34.33 2.28
C ARG A 189 -17.51 34.34 0.75
N LEU A 190 -17.80 33.20 0.14
CA LEU A 190 -18.30 33.13 -1.23
C LEU A 190 -19.77 32.71 -1.21
N CYS A 191 -20.57 33.26 -2.11
CA CYS A 191 -22.02 33.30 -1.97
C CYS A 191 -22.74 32.00 -2.35
N ALA A 192 -23.91 31.84 -1.72
CA ALA A 192 -24.92 30.80 -1.81
C ALA A 192 -25.62 30.74 -3.21
N PRO A 193 -26.56 29.81 -3.51
CA PRO A 193 -27.25 28.93 -2.55
C PRO A 193 -27.51 27.46 -2.92
N PHE A 194 -27.40 26.58 -1.92
CA PHE A 194 -28.11 25.29 -1.88
C PHE A 194 -28.38 24.88 -0.41
N GLU A 195 -29.20 25.67 0.30
CA GLU A 195 -29.74 25.31 1.63
C GLU A 195 -31.28 25.24 1.60
N ALA A 196 -31.81 24.04 1.34
CA ALA A 196 -33.16 23.65 1.70
C ALA A 196 -33.24 22.11 1.69
N VAL A 197 -33.22 21.47 2.88
CA VAL A 197 -33.77 20.13 3.23
C VAL A 197 -33.38 19.71 4.65
N MET A 198 -32.20 20.10 5.16
CA MET A 198 -31.69 19.62 6.47
C MET A 198 -32.06 20.48 7.70
N ARG A 199 -33.35 20.75 7.89
CA ARG A 199 -33.93 21.13 9.20
C ARG A 199 -35.34 20.54 9.33
N GLY A 200 -35.44 19.30 9.80
CA GLY A 200 -36.71 18.55 9.79
C GLY A 200 -36.83 17.35 10.74
N VAL A 201 -35.82 17.06 11.57
CA VAL A 201 -35.90 16.11 12.70
C VAL A 201 -35.10 16.74 13.86
N LEU A 202 -35.50 16.48 15.11
CA LEU A 202 -34.94 17.03 16.36
C LEU A 202 -35.30 18.49 16.71
N ALA A 203 -36.57 18.75 17.05
CA ALA A 203 -36.95 19.64 18.17
C ALA A 203 -38.41 19.41 18.57
N LYS A 204 -38.68 19.14 19.86
CA LYS A 204 -40.05 19.06 20.40
C LYS A 204 -40.56 20.45 20.79
N GLY A 205 -41.73 20.81 20.25
CA GLY A 205 -42.79 21.61 20.90
C GLY A 205 -42.45 22.95 21.58
N THR A 206 -42.97 24.04 21.02
CA THR A 206 -44.16 24.76 21.56
C THR A 206 -44.61 25.83 20.55
N GLY A 207 -45.91 26.17 20.55
CA GLY A 207 -46.54 26.89 19.44
C GLY A 207 -46.53 28.43 19.55
N GLY A 208 -46.89 29.08 18.44
CA GLY A 208 -47.11 30.53 18.33
C GLY A 208 -47.38 30.93 16.88
N ASP A 209 -48.60 31.40 16.60
CA ASP A 209 -49.09 31.75 15.25
C ASP A 209 -48.61 33.16 14.81
N PRO A 210 -48.58 33.51 13.50
CA PRO A 210 -47.69 34.55 12.97
C PRO A 210 -48.38 35.90 12.68
N SER A 211 -47.56 36.96 12.66
CA SER A 211 -47.74 38.24 11.91
C SER A 211 -46.44 39.07 12.12
N ALA A 212 -46.05 40.06 11.31
CA ALA A 212 -46.61 40.69 10.11
C ALA A 212 -45.48 41.43 9.33
N LEU A 213 -45.82 41.99 8.15
CA LEU A 213 -45.13 43.12 7.47
C LEU A 213 -43.70 42.83 6.97
N GLY A 214 -43.32 43.10 5.72
CA GLY A 214 -43.48 44.36 4.98
C GLY A 214 -42.12 45.06 5.00
N GLY A 215 -41.38 45.25 3.90
CA GLY A 215 -41.78 45.51 2.53
C GLY A 215 -41.30 46.91 2.16
N LEU A 216 -40.44 47.04 1.14
CA LEU A 216 -40.10 48.33 0.52
C LEU A 216 -39.52 48.12 -0.88
N ARG A 217 -40.04 48.89 -1.83
CA ARG A 217 -39.57 49.01 -3.22
C ARG A 217 -38.58 50.18 -3.30
N ASP A 218 -37.65 50.13 -4.25
CA ASP A 218 -37.57 51.09 -5.37
C ASP A 218 -36.43 50.66 -6.32
N LYS A 219 -36.74 50.33 -7.58
CA LYS A 219 -36.75 51.19 -8.78
C LYS A 219 -35.36 51.57 -9.35
N ALA A 220 -34.97 50.87 -10.42
CA ALA A 220 -34.41 51.47 -11.64
C ALA A 220 -34.47 50.48 -12.82
N SER A 221 -34.75 50.98 -14.01
CA SER A 221 -34.84 50.28 -15.30
C SER A 221 -34.74 51.34 -16.42
N PRO A 222 -34.65 51.01 -17.73
CA PRO A 222 -34.04 49.85 -18.40
C PRO A 222 -33.10 50.25 -19.57
N ALA A 223 -32.34 49.29 -20.11
CA ALA A 223 -31.84 49.25 -21.50
C ALA A 223 -31.19 47.87 -21.75
N SER A 224 -31.23 47.23 -22.92
CA SER A 224 -32.11 47.35 -24.10
C SER A 224 -31.88 46.09 -24.96
N GLU A 225 -32.95 45.41 -25.41
CA GLU A 225 -32.87 44.21 -26.26
C GLU A 225 -32.77 44.57 -27.76
N GLU A 226 -32.07 43.75 -28.55
CA GLU A 226 -32.53 43.15 -29.83
C GLU A 226 -31.36 42.40 -30.54
N PRO A 227 -31.61 41.46 -31.50
CA PRO A 227 -30.78 40.26 -31.65
C PRO A 227 -30.02 40.12 -32.98
N LEU A 228 -29.09 39.14 -32.99
CA LEU A 228 -28.55 38.45 -34.15
C LEU A 228 -28.47 36.95 -33.78
N GLY A 229 -28.81 35.96 -34.62
CA GLY A 229 -29.28 35.99 -36.00
C GLY A 229 -29.03 34.60 -36.59
N ALA A 230 -30.08 33.76 -36.70
CA ALA A 230 -29.92 32.36 -37.06
C ALA A 230 -29.46 32.14 -38.51
N ARG A 231 -28.59 31.15 -38.75
CA ARG A 231 -28.26 30.67 -40.11
C ARG A 231 -28.19 29.15 -40.16
N ALA A 232 -28.97 28.57 -41.08
CA ALA A 232 -29.11 27.14 -41.31
C ALA A 232 -27.95 26.56 -42.17
N PRO A 233 -27.76 25.23 -42.22
CA PRO A 233 -26.54 24.62 -42.77
C PRO A 233 -26.54 24.44 -44.29
N GLY A 234 -25.34 24.46 -44.89
CA GLY A 234 -25.08 24.08 -46.28
C GLY A 234 -24.42 22.69 -46.40
N PRO A 235 -24.52 22.01 -47.56
CA PRO A 235 -24.29 20.56 -47.66
C PRO A 235 -22.82 20.15 -47.79
N GLY A 236 -22.50 18.96 -47.28
CA GLY A 236 -21.16 18.35 -47.39
C GLY A 236 -20.91 17.62 -48.72
N PRO A 237 -19.64 17.32 -49.04
CA PRO A 237 -19.26 16.57 -50.25
C PRO A 237 -19.40 15.04 -50.05
N THR A 238 -19.95 14.36 -51.05
CA THR A 238 -20.13 12.91 -51.09
C THR A 238 -18.87 12.16 -51.59
N PRO A 239 -18.60 10.94 -51.09
CA PRO A 239 -17.45 10.15 -51.53
C PRO A 239 -17.68 9.47 -52.88
N ARG A 240 -16.63 9.38 -53.70
CA ARG A 240 -16.65 8.63 -54.98
C ARG A 240 -16.45 7.13 -54.77
N ARG A 241 -17.00 6.35 -55.72
CA ARG A 241 -17.09 4.88 -55.70
C ARG A 241 -16.33 4.28 -56.90
N ALA A 242 -15.52 3.25 -56.66
CA ALA A 242 -14.89 2.38 -57.66
C ALA A 242 -14.66 1.01 -56.96
N SER A 243 -15.45 -0.03 -57.22
CA SER A 243 -15.39 -1.01 -58.34
C SER A 243 -14.34 -2.12 -58.10
N ALA A 244 -14.69 -3.37 -58.42
CA ALA A 244 -14.12 -4.57 -57.78
C ALA A 244 -13.47 -5.60 -58.73
N GLY A 245 -12.60 -6.45 -58.16
CA GLY A 245 -12.19 -7.77 -58.66
C GLY A 245 -10.86 -7.83 -59.44
N PRO A 246 -10.25 -9.03 -59.64
CA PRO A 246 -10.69 -10.37 -59.20
C PRO A 246 -9.66 -11.14 -58.33
N SER A 247 -10.04 -12.37 -57.95
CA SER A 247 -9.34 -13.31 -57.04
C SER A 247 -8.56 -14.44 -57.73
N VAL A 248 -7.47 -14.94 -57.12
CA VAL A 248 -6.89 -16.29 -57.37
C VAL A 248 -6.32 -16.90 -56.06
N HIS A 249 -6.67 -18.16 -55.77
CA HIS A 249 -6.16 -19.06 -54.68
C HIS A 249 -4.95 -19.90 -55.19
N PRO A 250 -4.16 -20.73 -54.43
CA PRO A 250 -4.55 -21.67 -53.34
C PRO A 250 -3.42 -21.91 -52.26
N PRO A 251 -3.27 -23.09 -51.60
CA PRO A 251 -4.15 -23.69 -50.56
C PRO A 251 -3.43 -24.18 -49.27
N GLY A 252 -4.24 -24.55 -48.24
CA GLY A 252 -3.86 -25.48 -47.16
C GLY A 252 -3.31 -24.84 -45.87
N SER A 253 -3.57 -25.35 -44.66
CA SER A 253 -4.39 -26.50 -44.23
C SER A 253 -5.04 -26.24 -42.85
N SER A 254 -6.25 -26.76 -42.63
CA SER A 254 -7.05 -26.53 -41.41
C SER A 254 -6.97 -27.70 -40.42
N SER A 255 -6.83 -27.42 -39.12
CA SER A 255 -7.02 -28.42 -38.06
C SER A 255 -7.73 -27.86 -36.83
N THR A 256 -9.07 -27.75 -36.90
CA THR A 256 -9.94 -27.57 -35.74
C THR A 256 -10.21 -28.91 -35.04
N PRO A 257 -10.02 -29.06 -33.72
CA PRO A 257 -10.38 -30.28 -33.01
C PRO A 257 -11.90 -30.49 -33.03
N LYS A 258 -12.35 -31.67 -33.47
CA LYS A 258 -13.75 -32.07 -33.37
C LYS A 258 -14.09 -32.42 -31.93
N TYR A 259 -15.15 -31.81 -31.38
CA TYR A 259 -15.81 -32.31 -30.18
C TYR A 259 -16.19 -33.79 -30.35
N ARG A 260 -15.67 -34.66 -29.48
CA ARG A 260 -16.23 -36.00 -29.25
C ARG A 260 -17.19 -35.91 -28.06
N GLY A 261 -18.35 -36.57 -28.16
CA GLY A 261 -19.35 -36.57 -27.10
C GLY A 261 -18.86 -37.25 -25.83
N CYS A 262 -19.23 -36.71 -24.67
CA CYS A 262 -19.00 -37.36 -23.38
C CYS A 262 -19.98 -38.53 -23.19
N PRO A 263 -19.57 -39.64 -22.55
CA PRO A 263 -20.49 -40.71 -22.16
C PRO A 263 -21.52 -40.21 -21.14
N LYS A 264 -22.76 -40.68 -21.26
CA LYS A 264 -23.78 -40.47 -20.23
C LYS A 264 -23.56 -41.47 -19.07
N GLY A 265 -23.62 -40.96 -17.84
CA GLY A 265 -23.81 -41.79 -16.65
C GLY A 265 -22.54 -42.04 -15.85
N LEU A 266 -22.23 -41.12 -14.92
CA LEU A 266 -21.64 -41.38 -13.61
C LEU A 266 -21.95 -40.12 -12.77
N GLY A 267 -22.57 -40.29 -11.61
CA GLY A 267 -23.01 -39.18 -10.78
C GLY A 267 -21.82 -38.52 -10.09
N PHE A 268 -21.65 -37.22 -10.32
CA PHE A 268 -20.81 -36.38 -9.46
C PHE A 268 -21.73 -35.73 -8.42
N GLU A 269 -21.59 -36.16 -7.17
CA GLU A 269 -22.01 -35.34 -6.04
C GLU A 269 -21.19 -34.03 -6.06
N GLY A 270 -21.84 -32.93 -5.67
CA GLY A 270 -21.28 -31.60 -5.88
C GLY A 270 -19.98 -31.39 -5.10
N CYS A 271 -18.85 -31.31 -5.81
CA CYS A 271 -17.72 -30.50 -5.36
C CYS A 271 -18.16 -29.03 -5.39
N CYS A 272 -18.90 -28.61 -4.36
CA CYS A 272 -19.05 -27.20 -4.06
C CYS A 272 -17.65 -26.63 -3.87
N LEU A 273 -17.25 -25.72 -4.76
CA LEU A 273 -16.17 -24.79 -4.46
C LEU A 273 -16.44 -24.19 -3.07
N PRO A 274 -15.43 -24.03 -2.21
CA PRO A 274 -15.63 -23.29 -0.96
C PRO A 274 -16.22 -21.92 -1.33
N PRO A 275 -17.20 -21.42 -0.56
CA PRO A 275 -17.78 -20.11 -0.84
C PRO A 275 -16.64 -19.08 -0.87
N PHE A 276 -16.58 -18.27 -1.93
CA PHE A 276 -15.65 -17.15 -2.01
C PHE A 276 -15.80 -16.33 -0.73
N GLN A 277 -14.77 -16.29 0.10
CA GLN A 277 -14.72 -15.33 1.20
C GLN A 277 -14.72 -13.94 0.57
N ASN A 278 -15.69 -13.11 0.99
CA ASN A 278 -15.98 -11.81 0.38
C ASN A 278 -15.00 -10.72 0.82
N ASP A 279 -14.00 -11.09 1.60
CA ASP A 279 -13.19 -10.18 2.39
C ASP A 279 -11.94 -9.83 1.60
N VAL A 280 -11.88 -8.58 1.15
CA VAL A 280 -10.72 -8.05 0.43
C VAL A 280 -9.85 -7.28 1.41
N PRO A 281 -8.52 -7.55 1.46
CA PRO A 281 -7.60 -6.80 2.28
C PRO A 281 -7.70 -5.29 2.01
N TRP A 282 -7.82 -4.49 3.06
CA TRP A 282 -7.96 -3.05 2.96
C TRP A 282 -6.74 -2.41 2.27
N PHE A 283 -7.01 -1.36 1.48
CA PHE A 283 -6.00 -0.55 0.84
C PHE A 283 -6.46 0.92 0.76
N PRO A 284 -5.54 1.89 0.81
CA PRO A 284 -5.86 3.31 0.64
C PRO A 284 -6.45 3.58 -0.75
N ARG A 285 -7.55 4.35 -0.80
CA ARG A 285 -8.20 4.76 -2.06
C ARG A 285 -7.76 6.14 -2.54
N THR A 286 -7.44 7.03 -1.62
CA THR A 286 -6.93 8.37 -1.87
C THR A 286 -5.49 8.50 -1.38
N ILE A 287 -4.71 9.38 -2.00
CA ILE A 287 -3.33 9.66 -1.57
C ILE A 287 -3.25 10.25 -0.15
N GLN A 288 -4.35 10.79 0.37
CA GLN A 288 -4.49 11.28 1.75
C GLN A 288 -4.64 10.14 2.77
N GLU A 289 -5.25 9.00 2.40
CA GLU A 289 -5.42 7.86 3.32
C GLU A 289 -4.12 7.19 3.74
N LEU A 290 -3.00 7.49 3.08
CA LEU A 290 -1.65 7.09 3.51
C LEU A 290 -1.33 7.61 4.94
N ASP A 291 -1.93 8.73 5.35
CA ASP A 291 -1.81 9.27 6.72
C ASP A 291 -2.33 8.29 7.79
N ARG A 292 -3.24 7.35 7.44
CA ARG A 292 -3.87 6.42 8.39
C ARG A 292 -2.93 5.33 8.92
N PHE A 293 -1.89 4.98 8.15
CA PHE A 293 -0.97 3.88 8.47
C PHE A 293 0.50 4.28 8.52
N ALA A 294 0.86 5.50 8.10
CA ALA A 294 2.25 5.98 8.12
C ALA A 294 2.95 5.92 9.50
N ASN A 295 2.17 5.85 10.58
CA ASN A 295 2.66 5.75 11.96
C ASN A 295 2.71 4.30 12.49
N GLN A 296 2.32 3.30 11.69
CA GLN A 296 2.31 1.88 12.05
C GLN A 296 3.70 1.26 11.82
N ILE A 297 4.69 1.75 12.57
CA ILE A 297 6.09 1.32 12.48
C ILE A 297 6.25 -0.01 13.21
N LEU A 298 6.93 -0.96 12.56
CA LEU A 298 7.13 -2.31 13.07
C LEU A 298 8.57 -2.57 13.52
N SER A 299 9.56 -1.88 12.95
CA SER A 299 10.96 -1.91 13.39
C SER A 299 11.72 -0.63 13.00
N TYR A 300 12.93 -0.46 13.54
CA TYR A 300 13.87 0.64 13.23
C TYR A 300 13.28 2.06 13.39
N GLY A 301 12.38 2.23 14.37
CA GLY A 301 11.79 3.51 14.73
C GLY A 301 12.69 4.37 15.63
N ALA A 302 12.13 4.84 16.74
CA ALA A 302 12.88 5.53 17.80
C ALA A 302 13.61 4.54 18.74
N GLU A 303 13.13 3.30 18.84
CA GLU A 303 13.79 2.22 19.57
C GLU A 303 14.71 1.45 18.62
N LEU A 304 15.88 1.05 19.12
CA LEU A 304 16.97 0.42 18.35
C LEU A 304 17.29 -0.93 18.98
N ASP A 305 17.60 -1.91 18.15
CA ASP A 305 18.02 -3.25 18.60
C ASP A 305 19.35 -3.20 19.36
N ALA A 306 19.58 -4.20 20.22
CA ALA A 306 20.70 -4.18 21.17
C ALA A 306 22.10 -4.24 20.53
N ASP A 307 22.17 -4.74 19.29
CA ASP A 307 23.36 -4.85 18.44
C ASP A 307 23.55 -3.67 17.46
N HIS A 308 22.53 -2.81 17.33
CA HIS A 308 22.61 -1.60 16.51
C HIS A 308 23.77 -0.70 16.99
N PRO A 309 24.65 -0.18 16.12
CA PRO A 309 25.86 0.57 16.52
C PRO A 309 25.59 1.80 17.39
N GLY A 310 24.42 2.43 17.23
CA GLY A 310 23.95 3.55 18.06
C GLY A 310 23.19 3.16 19.33
N PHE A 311 22.99 1.87 19.64
CA PHE A 311 22.16 1.43 20.78
C PHE A 311 22.66 1.96 22.13
N LYS A 312 23.98 2.11 22.30
CA LYS A 312 24.59 2.65 23.53
C LYS A 312 24.78 4.16 23.52
N ASP A 313 24.52 4.83 22.40
CA ASP A 313 24.69 6.28 22.27
C ASP A 313 23.38 7.01 22.65
N PRO A 314 23.34 7.76 23.77
CA PRO A 314 22.12 8.47 24.19
C PRO A 314 21.78 9.65 23.27
N VAL A 315 22.76 10.26 22.61
CA VAL A 315 22.56 11.40 21.70
C VAL A 315 21.96 10.89 20.40
N TYR A 316 22.50 9.82 19.83
CA TYR A 316 21.94 9.20 18.62
C TYR A 316 20.51 8.70 18.82
N ARG A 317 20.19 8.07 19.97
CA ARG A 317 18.81 7.66 20.29
C ARG A 317 17.86 8.85 20.41
N ALA A 318 18.27 9.93 21.09
CA ALA A 318 17.47 11.15 21.18
C ALA A 318 17.26 11.81 19.80
N ARG A 319 18.30 11.80 18.95
CA ARG A 319 18.26 12.29 17.57
C ARG A 319 17.34 11.44 16.68
N ARG A 320 17.35 10.11 16.83
CA ARG A 320 16.39 9.20 16.17
C ARG A 320 14.96 9.44 16.59
N LYS A 321 14.71 9.67 17.89
CA LYS A 321 13.38 10.07 18.36
C LYS A 321 12.91 11.38 17.71
N TYR A 322 13.77 12.39 17.59
CA TYR A 322 13.43 13.65 16.91
C TYR A 322 12.99 13.43 15.45
N PHE A 323 13.69 12.57 14.68
CA PHE A 323 13.28 12.21 13.32
C PHE A 323 11.95 11.43 13.29
N ALA A 324 11.74 10.51 14.23
CA ALA A 324 10.49 9.78 14.34
C ALA A 324 9.30 10.71 14.68
N ASP A 325 9.50 11.65 15.60
CA ASP A 325 8.50 12.65 15.99
C ASP A 325 8.12 13.57 14.80
N ILE A 326 9.05 13.89 13.88
CA ILE A 326 8.73 14.58 12.61
C ILE A 326 7.78 13.74 11.75
N ALA A 327 8.13 12.48 11.48
CA ALA A 327 7.33 11.61 10.63
C ALA A 327 5.94 11.33 11.22
N TYR A 328 5.83 11.14 12.54
CA TYR A 328 4.56 10.90 13.23
C TYR A 328 3.57 12.07 13.16
N ASN A 329 4.07 13.31 13.02
CA ASN A 329 3.27 14.52 12.94
C ASN A 329 3.07 15.04 11.49
N TYR A 330 3.65 14.37 10.49
CA TYR A 330 3.51 14.77 9.09
C TYR A 330 2.19 14.25 8.48
N CYS A 331 1.41 15.15 7.89
CA CYS A 331 0.19 14.82 7.15
C CYS A 331 0.33 15.19 5.66
N HIS A 332 -0.39 14.48 4.80
CA HIS A 332 -0.38 14.71 3.37
C HIS A 332 -0.73 16.17 3.02
N GLY A 333 0.08 16.78 2.15
CA GLY A 333 -0.13 18.14 1.65
C GLY A 333 0.57 19.23 2.48
N GLN A 334 1.21 18.86 3.59
CA GLN A 334 2.21 19.70 4.25
C GLN A 334 3.54 19.67 3.47
N PRO A 335 4.37 20.72 3.51
CA PRO A 335 5.77 20.61 3.12
C PRO A 335 6.50 19.71 4.14
N ILE A 336 7.45 18.90 3.67
CA ILE A 336 8.22 18.02 4.55
C ILE A 336 9.13 18.87 5.44
N PRO A 337 9.10 18.72 6.79
CA PRO A 337 9.91 19.53 7.69
C PRO A 337 11.40 19.41 7.38
N GLN A 338 12.05 20.57 7.21
CA GLN A 338 13.50 20.65 7.05
C GLN A 338 14.21 20.32 8.36
N VAL A 339 15.36 19.64 8.25
CA VAL A 339 16.21 19.30 9.38
C VAL A 339 17.58 19.95 9.23
N GLU A 340 18.01 20.69 10.24
CA GLU A 340 19.40 21.09 10.40
C GLU A 340 20.22 19.87 10.83
N TYR A 341 20.97 19.30 9.88
CA TYR A 341 21.90 18.19 10.13
C TYR A 341 23.19 18.71 10.77
N THR A 342 23.73 17.97 11.74
CA THR A 342 24.98 18.33 12.43
C THR A 342 26.19 18.16 11.51
N GLU A 343 27.34 18.74 11.89
CA GLU A 343 28.60 18.52 11.15
C GLU A 343 28.98 17.04 11.09
N GLU A 344 28.77 16.28 12.16
CA GLU A 344 29.05 14.84 12.23
C GLU A 344 28.14 13.99 11.31
N GLU A 345 26.88 14.38 11.19
CA GLU A 345 25.94 13.79 10.24
C GLU A 345 26.39 14.10 8.80
N LYS A 346 26.77 15.36 8.51
CA LYS A 346 27.29 15.76 7.19
C LYS A 346 28.63 15.10 6.84
N GLU A 347 29.54 14.92 7.78
CA GLU A 347 30.80 14.18 7.60
C GLU A 347 30.54 12.70 7.26
N THR A 348 29.58 12.08 7.94
CA THR A 348 29.16 10.69 7.68
C THR A 348 28.58 10.56 6.27
N TRP A 349 27.69 11.48 5.87
CA TRP A 349 27.16 11.56 4.51
C TRP A 349 28.27 11.77 3.48
N GLY A 350 29.16 12.74 3.66
CA GLY A 350 30.23 13.05 2.72
C GLY A 350 31.18 11.88 2.49
N MET A 351 31.46 11.10 3.53
CA MET A 351 32.24 9.86 3.41
C MET A 351 31.55 8.83 2.50
N VAL A 352 30.24 8.61 2.68
CA VAL A 352 29.44 7.66 1.88
C VAL A 352 29.29 8.17 0.45
N PHE A 353 28.90 9.43 0.28
CA PHE A 353 28.71 10.11 -1.00
C PHE A 353 29.97 10.04 -1.88
N ARG A 354 31.12 10.47 -1.36
CA ARG A 354 32.39 10.47 -2.09
C ARG A 354 32.79 9.07 -2.56
N THR A 355 32.65 8.09 -1.68
CA THR A 355 33.02 6.70 -1.95
C THR A 355 32.12 6.08 -3.02
N LEU A 356 30.80 6.21 -2.91
CA LEU A 356 29.86 5.67 -3.90
C LEU A 356 29.95 6.39 -5.26
N LYS A 357 30.04 7.73 -5.25
CA LYS A 357 30.16 8.54 -6.47
C LYS A 357 31.37 8.16 -7.33
N SER A 358 32.45 7.69 -6.71
CA SER A 358 33.63 7.17 -7.43
C SER A 358 33.33 5.91 -8.26
N LEU A 359 32.31 5.12 -7.89
CA LEU A 359 31.92 3.87 -8.55
C LEU A 359 30.77 4.03 -9.56
N TYR A 360 29.87 5.01 -9.38
CA TYR A 360 28.63 5.11 -10.18
C TYR A 360 28.86 5.13 -11.70
N LYS A 361 29.88 5.88 -12.17
CA LYS A 361 30.22 5.95 -13.60
C LYS A 361 30.54 4.59 -14.23
N THR A 362 31.04 3.64 -13.44
CA THR A 362 31.46 2.31 -13.91
C THR A 362 30.48 1.20 -13.53
N HIS A 363 29.77 1.30 -12.40
CA HIS A 363 28.92 0.23 -11.86
C HIS A 363 27.41 0.50 -11.99
N ALA A 364 26.96 1.75 -11.84
CA ALA A 364 25.55 2.09 -11.91
C ALA A 364 25.04 2.11 -13.36
N CYS A 365 23.74 1.89 -13.52
CA CYS A 365 23.02 2.02 -14.79
C CYS A 365 23.09 3.44 -15.38
N HIS A 366 22.79 3.55 -16.67
CA HIS A 366 22.71 4.81 -17.41
C HIS A 366 21.74 5.79 -16.76
N GLU A 367 20.58 5.33 -16.32
CA GLU A 367 19.47 6.13 -15.78
C GLU A 367 19.89 6.83 -14.48
N HIS A 368 20.54 6.11 -13.57
CA HIS A 368 21.18 6.72 -12.40
C HIS A 368 22.22 7.78 -12.80
N ASN A 369 23.15 7.43 -13.71
CA ASN A 369 24.20 8.36 -14.16
C ASN A 369 23.66 9.57 -14.97
N HIS A 370 22.48 9.46 -15.56
CA HIS A 370 21.78 10.52 -16.29
C HIS A 370 21.13 11.51 -15.34
N ILE A 371 20.47 11.00 -14.29
CA ILE A 371 19.77 11.83 -13.30
C ILE A 371 20.71 12.44 -12.27
N PHE A 372 21.77 11.73 -11.83
CA PHE A 372 22.61 12.19 -10.71
C PHE A 372 23.14 13.64 -10.88
N PRO A 373 23.64 14.08 -12.05
CA PRO A 373 24.06 15.48 -12.25
C PRO A 373 22.94 16.52 -12.12
N LEU A 374 21.67 16.13 -12.33
CA LEU A 374 20.51 16.99 -12.10
C LEU A 374 20.23 17.14 -10.61
N LEU A 375 20.38 16.07 -9.83
CA LEU A 375 20.27 16.09 -8.37
C LEU A 375 21.40 16.94 -7.74
N GLU A 376 22.63 16.88 -8.26
CA GLU A 376 23.72 17.76 -7.82
C GLU A 376 23.39 19.24 -8.08
N LYS A 377 22.77 19.53 -9.23
CA LYS A 377 22.47 20.89 -9.69
C LYS A 377 21.24 21.52 -9.02
N TYR A 378 20.17 20.75 -8.81
CA TYR A 378 18.86 21.27 -8.40
C TYR A 378 18.42 20.83 -6.99
N CYS A 379 18.97 19.74 -6.46
CA CYS A 379 18.62 19.19 -5.14
C CYS A 379 19.76 19.26 -4.12
N SER A 380 20.85 19.99 -4.42
CA SER A 380 22.02 20.12 -3.54
C SER A 380 22.65 18.80 -3.10
N PHE A 381 22.64 17.77 -3.97
CA PHE A 381 23.42 16.55 -3.76
C PHE A 381 24.91 16.88 -3.87
N ARG A 382 25.57 17.03 -2.73
CA ARG A 382 27.01 17.34 -2.65
C ARG A 382 27.63 16.61 -1.47
N GLU A 383 28.96 16.51 -1.48
CA GLU A 383 29.71 15.87 -0.39
C GLU A 383 29.58 16.64 0.95
N ASP A 384 29.40 17.96 0.90
CA ASP A 384 29.30 18.86 2.06
C ASP A 384 27.86 19.05 2.60
N ASN A 385 26.84 18.44 1.97
CA ASN A 385 25.44 18.75 2.26
C ASN A 385 24.51 17.55 2.07
N ILE A 386 23.75 17.21 3.13
CA ILE A 386 22.63 16.28 3.06
C ILE A 386 21.42 17.00 2.43
N PRO A 387 20.85 16.51 1.31
CA PRO A 387 19.64 17.07 0.71
C PRO A 387 18.43 17.04 1.64
N GLN A 388 17.57 18.06 1.57
CA GLN A 388 16.30 18.09 2.29
C GLN A 388 15.23 17.32 1.50
N LEU A 389 14.41 16.52 2.20
CA LEU A 389 13.38 15.70 1.54
C LEU A 389 12.36 16.54 0.76
N GLU A 390 12.04 17.76 1.20
CA GLU A 390 11.10 18.64 0.48
C GLU A 390 11.62 18.99 -0.92
N ASP A 391 12.86 19.47 -1.04
CA ASP A 391 13.47 19.85 -2.31
C ASP A 391 13.53 18.66 -3.29
N VAL A 392 13.85 17.48 -2.77
CA VAL A 392 13.90 16.22 -3.53
C VAL A 392 12.49 15.76 -3.94
N SER A 393 11.51 15.89 -3.04
CA SER A 393 10.10 15.56 -3.29
C SER A 393 9.50 16.47 -4.37
N GLN A 394 9.84 17.76 -4.37
CA GLN A 394 9.44 18.69 -5.43
C GLN A 394 10.11 18.35 -6.77
N PHE A 395 11.41 18.04 -6.77
CA PHE A 395 12.11 17.59 -7.98
C PHE A 395 11.49 16.32 -8.59
N LEU A 396 11.25 15.29 -7.78
CA LEU A 396 10.59 14.05 -8.22
C LEU A 396 9.19 14.32 -8.81
N GLN A 397 8.44 15.25 -8.21
CA GLN A 397 7.12 15.63 -8.73
C GLN A 397 7.22 16.26 -10.13
N THR A 398 8.26 17.07 -10.40
CA THR A 398 8.50 17.65 -11.74
C THR A 398 8.97 16.64 -12.78
N CYS A 399 9.66 15.56 -12.37
CA CYS A 399 10.20 14.56 -13.29
C CYS A 399 9.17 13.46 -13.63
N THR A 400 8.56 12.87 -12.62
CA THR A 400 7.73 11.65 -12.77
C THR A 400 6.43 11.70 -11.96
N GLY A 401 6.19 12.75 -11.20
CA GLY A 401 5.07 12.81 -10.26
C GLY A 401 5.27 11.98 -8.99
N PHE A 402 6.44 11.35 -8.80
CA PHE A 402 6.81 10.75 -7.52
C PHE A 402 6.95 11.83 -6.45
N ARG A 403 6.68 11.47 -5.20
CA ARG A 403 6.92 12.34 -4.04
C ARG A 403 7.42 11.53 -2.86
N LEU A 404 8.15 12.20 -1.97
CA LEU A 404 8.60 11.60 -0.72
C LEU A 404 7.56 11.81 0.38
N ARG A 405 7.54 10.90 1.34
CA ARG A 405 6.85 11.03 2.63
C ARG A 405 7.83 10.64 3.74
N PRO A 406 8.09 11.49 4.75
CA PRO A 406 8.91 11.11 5.89
C PRO A 406 8.28 9.91 6.61
N VAL A 407 9.09 8.91 6.94
CA VAL A 407 8.68 7.74 7.73
C VAL A 407 9.66 7.52 8.89
N ALA A 408 9.14 7.10 10.04
CA ALA A 408 9.92 6.96 11.27
C ALA A 408 10.78 5.69 11.30
N GLY A 409 10.43 4.66 10.53
CA GLY A 409 11.05 3.33 10.48
C GLY A 409 10.37 2.45 9.42
N LEU A 410 10.48 1.12 9.54
CA LEU A 410 9.84 0.21 8.57
C LEU A 410 8.33 0.07 8.80
N LEU A 411 7.57 0.23 7.71
CA LEU A 411 6.15 -0.10 7.60
C LEU A 411 5.98 -1.59 7.25
N SER A 412 4.74 -2.08 7.31
CA SER A 412 4.40 -3.37 6.70
C SER A 412 4.66 -3.36 5.20
N SER A 413 4.94 -4.53 4.61
CA SER A 413 5.11 -4.65 3.15
C SER A 413 3.85 -4.22 2.41
N ARG A 414 2.65 -4.48 2.97
CA ARG A 414 1.37 -4.05 2.40
C ARG A 414 1.27 -2.52 2.31
N ASP A 415 1.57 -1.83 3.41
CA ASP A 415 1.48 -0.37 3.52
C ASP A 415 2.53 0.34 2.66
N PHE A 416 3.78 -0.15 2.70
CA PHE A 416 4.88 0.40 1.93
C PHE A 416 4.64 0.26 0.42
N LEU A 417 4.33 -0.94 -0.06
CA LEU A 417 4.03 -1.18 -1.48
C LEU A 417 2.76 -0.44 -1.91
N GLY A 418 1.73 -0.37 -1.06
CA GLY A 418 0.52 0.40 -1.33
C GLY A 418 0.79 1.89 -1.58
N GLY A 419 1.77 2.50 -0.90
CA GLY A 419 2.23 3.85 -1.18
C GLY A 419 2.78 4.05 -2.60
N LEU A 420 3.49 3.06 -3.14
CA LEU A 420 4.07 3.12 -4.49
C LEU A 420 3.00 3.22 -5.58
N ALA A 421 1.79 2.70 -5.35
CA ALA A 421 0.65 2.83 -6.27
C ALA A 421 0.29 4.30 -6.55
N PHE A 422 0.49 5.16 -5.55
CA PHE A 422 0.25 6.62 -5.60
C PHE A 422 1.50 7.41 -6.03
N ARG A 423 2.58 6.73 -6.40
CA ARG A 423 3.94 7.29 -6.56
C ARG A 423 4.42 8.00 -5.28
N VAL A 424 4.08 7.47 -4.11
CA VAL A 424 4.57 7.95 -2.81
C VAL A 424 5.62 6.98 -2.30
N PHE A 425 6.84 7.47 -2.14
CA PHE A 425 7.92 6.72 -1.51
C PHE A 425 8.06 7.14 -0.04
N HIS A 426 7.96 6.16 0.86
CA HIS A 426 8.19 6.35 2.29
C HIS A 426 9.70 6.37 2.52
N CYS A 427 10.22 7.49 3.02
CA CYS A 427 11.64 7.81 3.07
C CYS A 427 12.04 8.18 4.51
N THR A 428 13.08 7.56 5.05
CA THR A 428 13.61 7.96 6.36
C THR A 428 14.31 9.34 6.28
N GLN A 429 14.45 10.03 7.41
CA GLN A 429 15.22 11.28 7.52
C GLN A 429 16.50 11.15 8.35
N TYR A 430 16.66 10.07 9.11
CA TYR A 430 17.85 9.86 9.94
C TYR A 430 19.03 9.35 9.10
N ILE A 431 20.24 9.60 9.57
CA ILE A 431 21.47 9.04 9.00
C ILE A 431 22.04 7.92 9.87
N ARG A 432 22.72 6.96 9.25
CA ARG A 432 23.45 5.88 9.92
C ARG A 432 24.45 6.40 10.96
N HIS A 433 24.70 5.58 11.99
CA HIS A 433 25.63 5.95 13.05
C HIS A 433 27.09 6.01 12.58
N ARG A 434 27.79 7.12 12.90
CA ARG A 434 29.16 7.46 12.47
C ARG A 434 30.23 6.38 12.66
N SER A 435 30.05 5.45 13.59
CA SER A 435 31.03 4.39 13.87
C SER A 435 31.06 3.28 12.81
N LYS A 436 30.03 3.19 11.95
CA LYS A 436 29.94 2.24 10.83
C LYS A 436 29.43 2.94 9.56
N PRO A 437 30.14 3.93 9.01
CA PRO A 437 29.62 4.72 7.88
C PRO A 437 29.42 3.88 6.60
N MET A 438 30.19 2.80 6.44
CA MET A 438 30.11 1.90 5.28
C MET A 438 29.12 0.72 5.44
N TYR A 439 28.38 0.63 6.56
CA TYR A 439 27.42 -0.46 6.80
C TYR A 439 26.24 0.01 7.65
N THR A 440 25.03 -0.26 7.18
CA THR A 440 23.79 -0.11 7.96
C THR A 440 22.83 -1.25 7.60
N PRO A 441 22.17 -1.90 8.58
CA PRO A 441 21.04 -2.80 8.31
C PRO A 441 19.74 -2.02 8.06
N GLU A 442 19.69 -0.75 8.47
CA GLU A 442 18.54 0.14 8.32
C GLU A 442 18.64 1.00 7.04
N PRO A 443 17.52 1.27 6.33
CA PRO A 443 17.49 2.21 5.21
C PRO A 443 17.57 3.65 5.73
N ASP A 444 18.77 4.16 5.91
CA ASP A 444 19.03 5.55 6.31
C ASP A 444 18.97 6.53 5.13
N ILE A 445 19.00 7.84 5.39
CA ILE A 445 18.96 8.90 4.37
C ILE A 445 19.98 8.71 3.22
N CYS A 446 21.11 8.06 3.48
CA CYS A 446 22.09 7.71 2.44
C CYS A 446 21.53 6.65 1.48
N HIS A 447 20.85 5.61 1.98
CA HIS A 447 20.18 4.60 1.18
C HIS A 447 19.05 5.21 0.34
N GLU A 448 18.19 6.01 0.96
CA GLU A 448 17.03 6.61 0.29
C GLU A 448 17.47 7.55 -0.84
N LEU A 449 18.35 8.51 -0.53
CA LEU A 449 18.72 9.55 -1.48
C LEU A 449 19.69 9.07 -2.56
N LEU A 450 20.65 8.21 -2.23
CA LEU A 450 21.67 7.77 -3.20
C LEU A 450 21.26 6.51 -3.96
N GLY A 451 20.44 5.65 -3.35
CA GLY A 451 19.91 4.44 -3.97
C GLY A 451 18.64 4.69 -4.78
N HIS A 452 17.56 5.12 -4.12
CA HIS A 452 16.22 5.14 -4.71
C HIS A 452 15.91 6.38 -5.56
N VAL A 453 16.15 7.59 -5.02
CA VAL A 453 15.76 8.86 -5.65
C VAL A 453 16.20 9.04 -7.12
N PRO A 454 17.43 8.65 -7.52
CA PRO A 454 17.87 8.81 -8.91
C PRO A 454 16.97 8.04 -9.89
N LEU A 455 16.48 6.87 -9.51
CA LEU A 455 15.64 6.04 -10.38
C LEU A 455 14.15 6.39 -10.30
N PHE A 456 13.64 6.85 -9.16
CA PHE A 456 12.28 7.42 -9.14
C PHE A 456 12.14 8.70 -9.99
N SER A 457 13.26 9.32 -10.39
CA SER A 457 13.29 10.40 -11.36
C SER A 457 13.27 9.94 -12.82
N ASP A 458 13.52 8.65 -13.11
CA ASP A 458 13.34 8.08 -14.44
C ASP A 458 11.88 7.67 -14.68
N ARG A 459 11.36 7.98 -15.87
CA ARG A 459 9.96 7.71 -16.22
C ARG A 459 9.66 6.22 -16.32
N SER A 460 10.58 5.40 -16.82
CA SER A 460 10.34 3.97 -17.03
C SER A 460 10.43 3.18 -15.73
N PHE A 461 11.37 3.53 -14.86
CA PHE A 461 11.47 2.99 -13.50
C PHE A 461 10.31 3.45 -12.62
N ALA A 462 9.93 4.73 -12.64
CA ALA A 462 8.76 5.22 -11.91
C ALA A 462 7.46 4.48 -12.29
N GLN A 463 7.27 4.17 -13.58
CA GLN A 463 6.14 3.32 -14.01
C GLN A 463 6.25 1.89 -13.50
N PHE A 464 7.45 1.30 -13.55
CA PHE A 464 7.73 -0.05 -13.04
C PHE A 464 7.42 -0.17 -11.54
N SER A 465 7.96 0.74 -10.70
CA SER A 465 7.68 0.75 -9.25
C SER A 465 6.22 1.00 -8.93
N GLN A 466 5.54 1.86 -9.70
CA GLN A 466 4.09 2.06 -9.55
C GLN A 466 3.29 0.80 -9.89
N GLU A 467 3.70 0.02 -10.89
CA GLU A 467 3.04 -1.24 -11.25
C GLU A 467 3.13 -2.26 -10.10
N ILE A 468 4.27 -2.34 -9.39
CA ILE A 468 4.40 -3.16 -8.17
C ILE A 468 3.41 -2.69 -7.10
N GLY A 469 3.28 -1.38 -6.89
CA GLY A 469 2.31 -0.84 -5.93
C GLY A 469 0.86 -1.12 -6.32
N LEU A 470 0.49 -1.01 -7.61
CA LEU A 470 -0.84 -1.36 -8.10
C LEU A 470 -1.13 -2.87 -7.97
N ALA A 471 -0.10 -3.72 -8.05
CA ALA A 471 -0.23 -5.14 -7.81
C ALA A 471 -0.56 -5.48 -6.34
N SER A 472 -0.11 -4.68 -5.36
CA SER A 472 -0.34 -4.96 -3.93
C SER A 472 -1.74 -4.58 -3.41
N LEU A 473 -2.44 -3.64 -4.05
CA LEU A 473 -3.72 -3.11 -3.57
C LEU A 473 -4.80 -4.22 -3.51
N GLY A 474 -5.22 -4.59 -2.30
CA GLY A 474 -6.17 -5.68 -2.09
C GLY A 474 -5.65 -7.09 -2.42
N ALA A 475 -4.35 -7.27 -2.63
CA ALA A 475 -3.76 -8.59 -2.82
C ALA A 475 -3.73 -9.39 -1.49
N PRO A 476 -3.93 -10.72 -1.48
CA PRO A 476 -3.77 -11.54 -0.26
C PRO A 476 -2.33 -11.51 0.27
N ASP A 477 -2.13 -11.81 1.55
CA ASP A 477 -0.82 -11.77 2.23
C ASP A 477 0.25 -12.61 1.51
N GLU A 478 -0.08 -13.83 1.06
CA GLU A 478 0.84 -14.68 0.26
C GLU A 478 1.36 -13.95 -0.99
N TYR A 479 0.53 -13.10 -1.61
CA TYR A 479 0.93 -12.31 -2.78
C TYR A 479 1.66 -11.02 -2.39
N ILE A 480 1.44 -10.47 -1.18
CA ILE A 480 2.29 -9.39 -0.65
C ILE A 480 3.70 -9.90 -0.38
N GLU A 481 3.87 -11.11 0.17
CA GLU A 481 5.19 -11.74 0.36
C GLU A 481 5.92 -11.96 -0.98
N LYS A 482 5.22 -12.49 -1.99
CA LYS A 482 5.73 -12.61 -3.36
C LYS A 482 6.13 -11.25 -3.95
N LEU A 483 5.30 -10.21 -3.78
CA LEU A 483 5.58 -8.86 -4.27
C LEU A 483 6.75 -8.19 -3.52
N ALA A 484 6.89 -8.43 -2.21
CA ALA A 484 8.03 -7.98 -1.43
C ALA A 484 9.33 -8.64 -1.89
N THR A 485 9.28 -9.93 -2.24
CA THR A 485 10.40 -10.68 -2.82
C THR A 485 10.74 -10.20 -4.23
N ILE A 486 9.75 -9.89 -5.07
CA ILE A 486 9.95 -9.25 -6.38
C ILE A 486 10.60 -7.88 -6.21
N TYR A 487 10.11 -7.06 -5.27
CA TYR A 487 10.65 -5.75 -4.95
C TYR A 487 12.12 -5.84 -4.46
N TRP A 488 12.45 -6.81 -3.61
CA TRP A 488 13.81 -7.11 -3.17
C TRP A 488 14.75 -7.39 -4.35
N PHE A 489 14.42 -8.36 -5.21
CA PHE A 489 15.28 -8.71 -6.35
C PHE A 489 15.21 -7.73 -7.53
N THR A 490 14.51 -6.61 -7.39
CA THR A 490 14.44 -5.56 -8.41
C THR A 490 14.80 -4.19 -7.85
N VAL A 491 13.88 -3.51 -7.17
CA VAL A 491 14.07 -2.14 -6.68
C VAL A 491 15.23 -2.05 -5.66
N GLU A 492 15.50 -3.10 -4.88
CA GLU A 492 16.57 -3.11 -3.88
C GLU A 492 17.90 -3.69 -4.40
N PHE A 493 17.87 -4.84 -5.08
CA PHE A 493 19.07 -5.58 -5.51
C PHE A 493 19.06 -5.96 -7.01
N GLY A 494 18.32 -5.22 -7.84
CA GLY A 494 18.23 -5.49 -9.28
C GLY A 494 19.48 -5.07 -10.07
N LEU A 495 19.78 -5.87 -11.09
CA LEU A 495 20.75 -5.55 -12.15
C LEU A 495 20.03 -5.39 -13.50
N CYS A 496 20.58 -4.62 -14.42
CA CYS A 496 20.04 -4.44 -15.77
C CYS A 496 21.11 -4.68 -16.84
N LYS A 497 20.69 -5.08 -18.05
CA LYS A 497 21.58 -5.11 -19.22
C LYS A 497 21.67 -3.74 -19.87
N GLN A 498 22.87 -3.36 -20.30
CA GLN A 498 23.15 -2.17 -21.09
C GLN A 498 24.12 -2.55 -22.21
N GLY A 499 23.57 -2.86 -23.39
CA GLY A 499 24.30 -3.56 -24.46
C GLY A 499 24.79 -4.92 -23.96
N ASP A 500 26.06 -5.22 -24.21
CA ASP A 500 26.71 -6.46 -23.73
C ASP A 500 27.15 -6.40 -22.25
N SER A 501 26.91 -5.27 -21.56
CA SER A 501 27.31 -5.07 -20.15
C SER A 501 26.15 -5.21 -19.17
N ILE A 502 26.47 -5.53 -17.91
CA ILE A 502 25.50 -5.58 -16.80
C ILE A 502 25.82 -4.44 -15.82
N LYS A 503 24.79 -3.79 -15.28
CA LYS A 503 24.88 -2.61 -14.41
C LYS A 503 23.90 -2.68 -13.25
N ALA A 504 24.29 -2.11 -12.11
CA ALA A 504 23.44 -2.05 -10.92
C ALA A 504 22.38 -0.95 -11.04
N TYR A 505 21.16 -1.27 -10.59
CA TYR A 505 20.09 -0.30 -10.39
C TYR A 505 19.41 -0.44 -9.02
N GLY A 506 19.52 -1.60 -8.36
CA GLY A 506 18.97 -1.79 -7.01
C GLY A 506 19.52 -0.76 -6.01
N ALA A 507 18.65 -0.17 -5.19
CA ALA A 507 19.01 0.86 -4.22
C ALA A 507 19.99 0.37 -3.14
N GLY A 508 19.85 -0.89 -2.69
CA GLY A 508 20.80 -1.54 -1.77
C GLY A 508 22.20 -1.61 -2.37
N LEU A 509 22.31 -1.93 -3.67
CA LEU A 509 23.59 -1.90 -4.40
C LEU A 509 24.13 -0.47 -4.51
N LEU A 510 23.31 0.47 -4.98
CA LEU A 510 23.71 1.86 -5.21
C LEU A 510 24.04 2.65 -3.93
N SER A 511 23.72 2.12 -2.75
CA SER A 511 24.04 2.69 -1.43
C SER A 511 25.06 1.88 -0.60
N SER A 512 25.51 0.72 -1.11
CA SER A 512 26.48 -0.17 -0.47
C SER A 512 27.75 -0.29 -1.32
N PHE A 513 28.84 0.35 -0.88
CA PHE A 513 30.11 0.34 -1.62
C PHE A 513 30.63 -1.09 -1.88
N GLY A 514 30.61 -1.94 -0.85
CA GLY A 514 31.11 -3.32 -0.97
C GLY A 514 30.25 -4.17 -1.89
N GLU A 515 28.92 -4.02 -1.83
CA GLU A 515 28.00 -4.82 -2.62
C GLU A 515 27.92 -4.35 -4.07
N LEU A 516 28.07 -3.05 -4.33
CA LEU A 516 28.19 -2.49 -5.68
C LEU A 516 29.39 -3.06 -6.45
N GLN A 517 30.52 -3.29 -5.77
CA GLN A 517 31.68 -3.97 -6.36
C GLN A 517 31.46 -5.48 -6.50
N TYR A 518 30.82 -6.10 -5.50
CA TYR A 518 30.59 -7.55 -5.47
C TYR A 518 29.59 -8.00 -6.54
N CYS A 519 28.49 -7.27 -6.77
CA CYS A 519 27.41 -7.67 -7.68
C CYS A 519 27.83 -7.73 -9.16
N LEU A 520 28.90 -7.03 -9.54
CA LEU A 520 29.50 -7.07 -10.90
C LEU A 520 30.82 -7.88 -10.96
N SER A 521 31.14 -8.64 -9.90
CA SER A 521 32.24 -9.60 -9.92
C SER A 521 31.83 -10.96 -10.52
N ASP A 522 32.76 -11.90 -10.57
CA ASP A 522 32.55 -13.30 -11.00
C ASP A 522 31.95 -14.20 -9.90
N LYS A 523 31.76 -13.67 -8.68
CA LYS A 523 31.32 -14.43 -7.50
C LYS A 523 29.81 -14.70 -7.44
N PRO A 524 28.91 -13.73 -7.66
CA PRO A 524 27.47 -13.97 -7.53
C PRO A 524 26.90 -14.67 -8.77
N LYS A 525 25.81 -15.41 -8.56
CA LYS A 525 25.06 -16.03 -9.66
C LYS A 525 24.12 -15.01 -10.30
N LEU A 526 24.20 -14.84 -11.61
CA LEU A 526 23.29 -13.96 -12.36
C LEU A 526 22.22 -14.78 -13.10
N LEU A 527 20.95 -14.41 -12.96
CA LEU A 527 19.80 -15.04 -13.64
C LEU A 527 18.96 -14.01 -14.42
N PRO A 528 18.28 -14.40 -15.52
CA PRO A 528 17.33 -13.53 -16.20
C PRO A 528 16.09 -13.27 -15.33
N LEU A 529 15.51 -12.07 -15.44
CA LEU A 529 14.30 -11.66 -14.70
C LEU A 529 13.07 -12.52 -15.07
N GLU A 530 12.72 -13.48 -14.20
CA GLU A 530 11.57 -14.37 -14.30
C GLU A 530 10.75 -14.35 -12.99
N LEU A 531 9.62 -13.62 -12.98
CA LEU A 531 8.92 -13.29 -11.72
C LEU A 531 8.35 -14.50 -10.98
N GLU A 532 7.79 -15.49 -11.67
CA GLU A 532 7.24 -16.71 -11.03
C GLU A 532 8.29 -17.50 -10.24
N LYS A 533 9.56 -17.48 -10.66
CA LYS A 533 10.68 -18.11 -9.94
C LYS A 533 11.24 -17.19 -8.86
N MET A 534 11.37 -15.90 -9.17
CA MET A 534 11.85 -14.87 -8.25
C MET A 534 10.95 -14.75 -7.02
N ALA A 535 9.63 -14.76 -7.19
CA ALA A 535 8.63 -14.55 -6.15
C ALA A 535 8.68 -15.58 -5.00
N VAL A 536 9.40 -16.69 -5.18
CA VAL A 536 9.60 -17.77 -4.20
C VAL A 536 11.09 -18.05 -3.93
N GLN A 537 12.00 -17.18 -4.40
CA GLN A 537 13.44 -17.30 -4.18
C GLN A 537 13.78 -16.81 -2.76
N PRO A 538 14.32 -17.67 -1.86
CA PRO A 538 14.80 -17.21 -0.56
C PRO A 538 16.03 -16.30 -0.71
N TYR A 539 16.17 -15.38 0.24
CA TYR A 539 17.28 -14.43 0.36
C TYR A 539 17.65 -14.22 1.83
N THR A 540 18.75 -13.49 2.07
CA THR A 540 19.17 -13.04 3.40
C THR A 540 19.29 -11.52 3.39
N ILE A 541 18.95 -10.88 4.51
CA ILE A 541 19.01 -9.42 4.65
C ILE A 541 20.34 -8.93 5.27
N THR A 542 21.19 -9.83 5.75
CA THR A 542 22.41 -9.51 6.53
C THR A 542 23.73 -9.76 5.79
N GLU A 543 23.71 -10.42 4.63
CA GLU A 543 24.88 -10.74 3.82
C GLU A 543 24.70 -10.27 2.36
N PHE A 544 25.80 -10.16 1.60
CA PHE A 544 25.71 -9.85 0.17
C PHE A 544 24.95 -10.92 -0.60
N GLN A 545 24.08 -10.51 -1.53
CA GLN A 545 23.19 -11.47 -2.20
C GLN A 545 23.98 -12.47 -3.06
N PRO A 546 23.91 -13.79 -2.80
CA PRO A 546 24.64 -14.78 -3.60
C PRO A 546 24.08 -14.93 -5.03
N LEU A 547 22.93 -14.32 -5.30
CA LEU A 547 22.18 -14.40 -6.54
C LEU A 547 21.53 -13.04 -6.86
N TYR A 548 21.69 -12.58 -8.08
CA TYR A 548 21.01 -11.38 -8.61
C TYR A 548 20.18 -11.72 -9.85
N TYR A 549 19.10 -10.98 -10.04
CA TYR A 549 18.29 -11.04 -11.26
C TYR A 549 18.59 -9.84 -12.17
N VAL A 550 18.73 -10.14 -13.46
CA VAL A 550 19.07 -9.18 -14.51
C VAL A 550 17.82 -8.90 -15.36
N ALA A 551 17.33 -7.66 -15.30
CA ALA A 551 16.28 -7.14 -16.16
C ALA A 551 16.83 -6.76 -17.54
N GLU A 552 16.07 -7.01 -18.61
CA GLU A 552 16.42 -6.55 -19.96
C GLU A 552 16.22 -5.03 -20.10
N SER A 553 15.16 -4.50 -19.49
CA SER A 553 14.88 -3.07 -19.32
C SER A 553 13.81 -2.86 -18.25
N PHE A 554 13.64 -1.62 -17.76
CA PHE A 554 12.52 -1.30 -16.86
C PHE A 554 11.15 -1.44 -17.52
N SER A 555 11.06 -1.28 -18.86
CA SER A 555 9.81 -1.56 -19.58
C SER A 555 9.48 -3.06 -19.63
N ASP A 556 10.47 -3.93 -19.86
CA ASP A 556 10.29 -5.40 -19.77
C ASP A 556 9.91 -5.82 -18.35
N ALA A 557 10.58 -5.28 -17.33
CA ALA A 557 10.26 -5.54 -15.93
C ALA A 557 8.82 -5.13 -15.57
N LYS A 558 8.35 -3.96 -16.05
CA LYS A 558 6.96 -3.49 -15.87
C LYS A 558 5.94 -4.41 -16.53
N GLU A 559 6.14 -4.81 -17.79
CA GLU A 559 5.21 -5.73 -18.46
C GLU A 559 5.17 -7.10 -17.76
N LYS A 560 6.32 -7.59 -17.27
CA LYS A 560 6.37 -8.81 -16.44
C LYS A 560 5.60 -8.64 -15.13
N VAL A 561 5.75 -7.52 -14.42
CA VAL A 561 4.97 -7.24 -13.19
C VAL A 561 3.48 -7.16 -13.50
N ARG A 562 3.06 -6.57 -14.62
CA ARG A 562 1.64 -6.54 -15.02
C ARG A 562 1.09 -7.95 -15.30
N ASN A 563 1.87 -8.79 -15.97
CA ASN A 563 1.49 -10.18 -16.23
C ASN A 563 1.37 -10.99 -14.92
N PHE A 564 2.28 -10.78 -13.96
CA PHE A 564 2.19 -11.35 -12.62
C PHE A 564 1.00 -10.79 -11.83
N ALA A 565 0.73 -9.48 -11.91
CA ALA A 565 -0.40 -8.83 -11.25
C ALA A 565 -1.78 -9.36 -11.71
N ALA A 566 -1.84 -9.93 -12.92
CA ALA A 566 -3.02 -10.60 -13.47
C ALA A 566 -3.24 -12.04 -12.95
N THR A 567 -2.25 -12.65 -12.27
CA THR A 567 -2.43 -13.95 -11.59
C THR A 567 -2.92 -13.80 -10.14
N ILE A 568 -2.78 -12.60 -9.57
CA ILE A 568 -3.19 -12.28 -8.19
C ILE A 568 -4.73 -12.38 -8.06
N PRO A 569 -5.27 -13.24 -7.19
CA PRO A 569 -6.71 -13.39 -7.02
C PRO A 569 -7.29 -12.17 -6.29
N ARG A 570 -7.96 -11.28 -7.06
CA ARG A 570 -8.72 -10.12 -6.57
C ARG A 570 -10.07 -10.05 -7.32
N PRO A 571 -11.16 -9.61 -6.68
CA PRO A 571 -12.48 -9.55 -7.32
C PRO A 571 -12.67 -8.34 -8.26
N PHE A 572 -11.64 -7.51 -8.44
CA PHE A 572 -11.63 -6.32 -9.28
C PHE A 572 -10.24 -6.07 -9.87
N SER A 573 -10.18 -5.19 -10.87
CA SER A 573 -8.95 -4.53 -11.30
C SER A 573 -8.82 -3.15 -10.63
N VAL A 574 -7.60 -2.61 -10.56
CA VAL A 574 -7.33 -1.26 -10.03
C VAL A 574 -6.70 -0.36 -11.09
N HIS A 575 -7.05 0.92 -11.08
CA HIS A 575 -6.43 1.94 -11.91
C HIS A 575 -6.10 3.19 -11.08
N TYR A 576 -4.91 3.74 -11.24
CA TYR A 576 -4.55 5.02 -10.63
C TYR A 576 -4.84 6.17 -11.59
N ASP A 577 -5.73 7.07 -11.19
CA ASP A 577 -5.94 8.33 -11.88
C ASP A 577 -4.99 9.43 -11.33
N PRO A 578 -4.04 9.93 -12.14
CA PRO A 578 -3.15 11.01 -11.72
C PRO A 578 -3.84 12.37 -11.56
N TYR A 579 -5.02 12.59 -12.15
CA TYR A 579 -5.73 13.87 -12.05
C TYR A 579 -6.40 14.05 -10.68
N THR A 580 -7.06 13.01 -10.18
CA THR A 580 -7.68 13.02 -8.83
C THR A 580 -6.74 12.49 -7.74
N GLN A 581 -5.65 11.81 -8.10
CA GLN A 581 -4.71 11.13 -7.20
C GLN A 581 -5.38 10.02 -6.38
N ARG A 582 -6.18 9.19 -7.07
CA ARG A 582 -7.04 8.14 -6.49
C ARG A 582 -6.94 6.82 -7.22
N ILE A 583 -7.33 5.76 -6.51
CA ILE A 583 -7.54 4.42 -7.05
C ILE A 583 -9.02 4.23 -7.43
N GLU A 584 -9.23 4.01 -8.72
CA GLU A 584 -10.48 3.53 -9.30
C GLU A 584 -10.51 2.01 -9.20
N VAL A 585 -11.62 1.48 -8.68
CA VAL A 585 -11.89 0.04 -8.57
C VAL A 585 -12.78 -0.33 -9.74
N LEU A 586 -12.35 -1.32 -10.52
CA LEU A 586 -12.98 -1.71 -11.78
C LEU A 586 -13.45 -3.16 -11.66
N ASP A 587 -14.74 -3.37 -11.42
CA ASP A 587 -15.34 -4.67 -11.10
C ASP A 587 -16.06 -5.34 -12.28
N ASN A 588 -16.22 -4.64 -13.41
CA ASN A 588 -16.92 -5.22 -14.57
C ASN A 588 -16.31 -4.85 -15.93
N THR A 589 -16.62 -5.68 -16.93
CA THR A 589 -16.09 -5.59 -18.30
C THR A 589 -16.50 -4.30 -19.03
N GLN A 590 -17.56 -3.61 -18.60
CA GLN A 590 -18.01 -2.36 -19.20
C GLN A 590 -17.18 -1.18 -18.69
N GLN A 591 -16.90 -1.13 -17.39
CA GLN A 591 -15.95 -0.19 -16.78
C GLN A 591 -14.56 -0.27 -17.44
N LEU A 592 -14.02 -1.48 -17.63
CA LEU A 592 -12.74 -1.70 -18.32
C LEU A 592 -12.73 -1.14 -19.76
N LYS A 593 -13.83 -1.33 -20.52
CA LYS A 593 -13.98 -0.79 -21.88
C LYS A 593 -14.05 0.74 -21.89
N ILE A 594 -14.83 1.33 -20.99
CA ILE A 594 -14.99 2.80 -20.91
C ILE A 594 -13.65 3.46 -20.57
N LEU A 595 -12.88 2.89 -19.65
CA LEU A 595 -11.54 3.36 -19.32
C LEU A 595 -10.60 3.23 -20.53
N ALA A 596 -10.57 2.07 -21.20
CA ALA A 596 -9.77 1.88 -22.41
C ALA A 596 -10.12 2.89 -23.52
N ASP A 597 -11.40 3.13 -23.76
CA ASP A 597 -11.86 4.15 -24.73
C ASP A 597 -11.49 5.57 -24.29
N SER A 598 -11.48 5.86 -22.99
CA SER A 598 -11.02 7.14 -22.44
C SER A 598 -9.53 7.37 -22.72
N ILE A 599 -8.69 6.37 -22.41
CA ILE A 599 -7.24 6.39 -22.65
C ILE A 599 -6.92 6.48 -24.16
N ASN A 600 -7.66 5.76 -25.00
CA ASN A 600 -7.50 5.82 -26.45
C ASN A 600 -7.85 7.21 -27.00
N ARG A 601 -8.88 7.87 -26.45
CA ARG A 601 -9.24 9.24 -26.83
C ARG A 601 -8.16 10.25 -26.41
N SER A 602 -7.65 10.20 -25.17
CA SER A 602 -6.60 11.11 -24.71
C SER A 602 -5.27 10.92 -25.46
N ASN A 603 -4.89 9.68 -25.77
CA ASN A 603 -3.74 9.39 -26.64
C ASN A 603 -3.94 9.94 -28.07
N GLY A 604 -5.17 9.89 -28.61
CA GLY A 604 -5.52 10.49 -29.89
C GLY A 604 -5.31 12.02 -29.93
N TYR A 605 -5.70 12.72 -28.86
CA TYR A 605 -5.47 14.17 -28.74
C TYR A 605 -3.98 14.52 -28.60
N HIS A 606 -3.20 13.73 -27.86
CA HIS A 606 -1.75 13.95 -27.78
C HIS A 606 -1.05 13.73 -29.13
N SER A 607 -1.42 12.68 -29.88
CA SER A 607 -0.90 12.41 -31.23
C SER A 607 -1.20 13.57 -32.21
N ALA A 608 -2.41 14.16 -32.11
CA ALA A 608 -2.79 15.33 -32.90
C ALA A 608 -2.01 16.60 -32.50
N CYS A 609 -1.70 16.81 -31.22
CA CYS A 609 -0.87 17.94 -30.79
C CYS A 609 0.59 17.81 -31.23
N SER A 610 1.16 16.60 -31.24
CA SER A 610 2.52 16.34 -31.74
C SER A 610 2.68 16.46 -33.27
N LEU A 611 1.61 16.83 -34.00
CA LEU A 611 1.64 17.14 -35.44
C LEU A 611 1.51 18.65 -35.73
N ILE A 612 1.56 19.51 -34.69
CA ILE A 612 1.39 20.97 -34.79
C ILE A 612 2.65 21.74 -34.28
N THR A 613 3.74 21.01 -33.99
CA THR A 613 5.07 21.54 -33.67
C THR A 613 6.14 20.84 -34.50
#